data_AF-A0A661YF71-F1
#
_entry.id   AF-A0A661YF71-F1
#
_cell.length_a   1.000
_cell.length_b   1.000
_cell.length_c   1.000
_cell.angle_alpha   90.00
_cell.angle_beta   90.00
_cell.angle_gamma   90.00
#
_symmetry.space_group_name_H-M   'P 1'
#
loop_
_entity.id
_entity.type
_entity.pdbx_description
1 polymer ?
#
loop_
_entity_poly.entity_id
_entity_poly.type
_entity_poly.pdbx_seq_one_letter_code
_entity_poly.pdbx_strand_id
1 'polypeptide(L)'
;MTRENAIKALKDAGQDERAQAVIDQQREENLEITKAFEENFDFCPVMFFYSSCSKNISDRKFQGCLMNSDLDPAPETEVSSIDKFFIAEFGHVEPSDEKYFTHYSLENDEEGDKEIRTNYGGDTEIGAAALVIRDAGFKQLQDPFPFHVRTREGLPWKRSKAKTVEIMNANLHSYLENSH
;
A
#
# COMPACT_ATOMS: atom_id res chain seq x y z
N MET A 1 7.72 -3.28 -3.56
CA MET A 1 9.17 -3.01 -3.46
C MET A 1 9.93 -4.04 -4.26
N THR A 2 11.12 -3.71 -4.78
CA THR A 2 11.97 -4.66 -5.52
C THR A 2 13.32 -4.75 -4.81
N ARG A 3 13.72 -5.96 -4.41
CA ARG A 3 15.00 -6.23 -3.73
C ARG A 3 16.13 -6.55 -4.72
N GLU A 4 16.09 -5.96 -5.92
CA GLU A 4 16.98 -6.29 -7.05
C GLU A 4 18.46 -6.11 -6.71
N ASN A 5 18.83 -5.03 -6.03
CA ASN A 5 20.22 -4.77 -5.63
C ASN A 5 20.73 -5.82 -4.63
N ALA A 6 19.89 -6.26 -3.70
CA ALA A 6 20.25 -7.29 -2.72
C ALA A 6 20.41 -8.65 -3.41
N ILE A 7 19.49 -9.01 -4.31
CA ILE A 7 19.55 -10.24 -5.11
C ILE A 7 20.82 -10.26 -5.97
N LYS A 8 21.13 -9.15 -6.64
CA LYS A 8 22.35 -9.03 -7.46
C LYS A 8 23.61 -9.22 -6.62
N ALA A 9 23.71 -8.53 -5.48
CA ALA A 9 24.87 -8.66 -4.59
C ALA A 9 25.05 -10.09 -4.06
N LEU A 10 23.96 -10.80 -3.75
CA LEU A 10 24.01 -12.20 -3.32
C LEU A 10 24.50 -13.13 -4.44
N LYS A 11 24.03 -12.93 -5.68
CA LYS A 11 24.50 -13.69 -6.85
C LYS A 11 25.97 -13.43 -7.15
N ASP A 12 26.39 -12.17 -7.14
CA ASP A 12 27.78 -11.78 -7.36
C ASP A 12 28.72 -12.37 -6.28
N ALA A 13 28.21 -12.61 -5.07
CA ALA A 13 28.90 -13.28 -3.97
C ALA A 13 28.82 -14.83 -4.01
N GLY A 14 28.22 -15.42 -5.03
CA GLY A 14 28.03 -16.88 -5.17
C GLY A 14 27.03 -17.49 -4.17
N GLN A 15 26.15 -16.66 -3.58
CA GLN A 15 25.15 -17.06 -2.59
C GLN A 15 23.79 -17.33 -3.24
N ASP A 16 23.74 -18.24 -4.23
CA ASP A 16 22.57 -18.47 -5.06
C ASP A 16 21.32 -18.89 -4.25
N GLU A 17 21.48 -19.76 -3.24
CA GLU A 17 20.36 -20.19 -2.39
C GLU A 17 19.74 -19.02 -1.62
N ARG A 18 20.56 -18.09 -1.13
CA ARG A 18 20.08 -16.89 -0.43
C ARG A 18 19.42 -15.92 -1.39
N ALA A 19 19.97 -15.76 -2.59
CA ALA A 19 19.34 -14.96 -3.63
C ALA A 19 17.95 -15.51 -3.99
N GLN A 20 17.82 -16.84 -4.09
CA GLN A 20 16.54 -17.50 -4.37
C GLN A 20 15.56 -17.31 -3.21
N ALA A 21 15.99 -17.47 -1.96
CA ALA A 21 15.13 -17.23 -0.80
C ALA A 21 14.56 -15.80 -0.76
N VAL A 22 15.35 -14.79 -1.13
CA VAL A 22 14.89 -13.40 -1.23
C VAL A 22 13.86 -13.21 -2.34
N ILE A 23 14.03 -13.89 -3.48
CA ILE A 23 13.08 -13.88 -4.59
C ILE A 23 11.76 -14.52 -4.16
N ASP A 24 11.81 -15.68 -3.53
CA ASP A 24 10.62 -16.41 -3.09
C ASP A 24 9.84 -15.63 -2.05
N GLN A 25 10.54 -15.03 -1.07
CA GLN A 25 9.94 -14.14 -0.07
C GLN A 25 9.28 -12.93 -0.74
N GLN A 26 9.92 -12.30 -1.72
CA GLN A 26 9.33 -11.16 -2.43
C GLN A 26 8.06 -11.58 -3.18
N ARG A 27 8.05 -12.77 -3.78
CA ARG A 27 6.89 -13.30 -4.48
C ARG A 27 5.74 -13.60 -3.52
N GLU A 28 6.03 -14.22 -2.38
CA GLU A 28 5.04 -14.49 -1.33
C GLU A 28 4.43 -13.18 -0.79
N GLU A 29 5.27 -12.18 -0.49
CA GLU A 29 4.81 -10.86 -0.06
C GLU A 29 3.91 -10.19 -1.11
N ASN A 30 4.24 -10.31 -2.40
CA ASN A 30 3.44 -9.74 -3.48
C ASN A 30 2.07 -10.44 -3.59
N LEU A 31 2.05 -11.77 -3.52
CA LEU A 31 0.80 -12.55 -3.55
C LEU A 31 -0.10 -12.26 -2.34
N GLU A 32 0.48 -12.04 -1.16
CA GLU A 32 -0.27 -11.62 0.03
C GLU A 32 -0.93 -10.25 -0.19
N ILE A 33 -0.23 -9.31 -0.84
CA ILE A 33 -0.77 -7.99 -1.17
C ILE A 33 -1.91 -8.12 -2.18
N THR A 34 -1.69 -8.81 -3.30
CA THR A 34 -2.69 -8.88 -4.36
C THR A 34 -3.98 -9.54 -3.88
N LYS A 35 -3.84 -10.65 -3.15
CA LYS A 35 -4.96 -11.35 -2.53
C LYS A 35 -5.70 -10.50 -1.51
N ALA A 36 -4.98 -9.72 -0.68
CA ALA A 36 -5.61 -8.82 0.29
C ALA A 36 -6.54 -7.80 -0.38
N PHE A 37 -6.12 -7.22 -1.51
CA PHE A 37 -6.94 -6.31 -2.31
C PHE A 37 -8.09 -7.03 -3.01
N GLU A 38 -7.84 -8.15 -3.66
CA GLU A 38 -8.88 -8.92 -4.36
C GLU A 38 -10.02 -9.35 -3.43
N GLU A 39 -9.71 -9.76 -2.19
CA GLU A 39 -10.71 -10.28 -1.25
C GLU A 39 -11.40 -9.20 -0.41
N ASN A 40 -10.76 -8.03 -0.19
CA ASN A 40 -11.22 -7.06 0.83
C ASN A 40 -11.36 -5.61 0.32
N PHE A 41 -11.16 -5.35 -0.98
CA PHE A 41 -11.22 -4.00 -1.54
C PHE A 41 -12.17 -3.94 -2.73
N ASP A 42 -13.24 -3.17 -2.60
CA ASP A 42 -14.27 -2.99 -3.62
C ASP A 42 -14.58 -1.52 -3.94
N PHE A 43 -13.88 -0.58 -3.31
CA PHE A 43 -14.09 0.86 -3.52
C PHE A 43 -13.88 1.30 -4.97
N CYS A 44 -12.90 0.71 -5.68
CA CYS A 44 -12.65 0.94 -7.10
C CYS A 44 -11.85 -0.21 -7.74
N PRO A 45 -11.75 -0.28 -9.08
CA PRO A 45 -10.89 -1.25 -9.76
C PRO A 45 -9.42 -1.12 -9.33
N VAL A 46 -8.77 -2.25 -9.10
CA VAL A 46 -7.37 -2.32 -8.65
C VAL A 46 -6.52 -3.01 -9.71
N MET A 47 -5.36 -2.40 -10.00
CA MET A 47 -4.31 -3.01 -10.81
C MET A 47 -2.98 -2.91 -10.06
N PHE A 48 -2.09 -3.85 -10.33
CA PHE A 48 -0.81 -3.94 -9.65
C PHE A 48 0.34 -3.60 -10.59
N PHE A 49 1.44 -3.09 -10.04
CA PHE A 49 2.66 -2.84 -10.79
C PHE A 49 3.88 -3.04 -9.88
N TYR A 50 5.01 -3.42 -10.46
CA TYR A 50 6.28 -3.47 -9.73
C TYR A 50 6.84 -2.07 -9.52
N SER A 51 7.52 -1.83 -8.40
CA SER A 51 8.13 -0.52 -8.12
C SER A 51 9.17 -0.07 -9.18
N SER A 52 9.73 -1.00 -9.95
CA SER A 52 10.60 -0.68 -11.09
C SER A 52 9.85 0.07 -12.22
N CYS A 53 8.52 -0.08 -12.30
CA CYS A 53 7.66 0.64 -13.22
C CYS A 53 7.21 2.02 -12.72
N SER A 54 7.59 2.47 -11.51
CA SER A 54 7.04 3.71 -10.92
C SER A 54 7.15 4.93 -11.84
N LYS A 55 8.30 5.12 -12.51
CA LYS A 55 8.48 6.20 -13.49
C LYS A 55 7.54 6.08 -14.68
N ASN A 56 7.32 4.86 -15.18
CA ASN A 56 6.40 4.62 -16.27
C ASN A 56 4.96 4.92 -15.85
N ILE A 57 4.57 4.54 -14.63
CA ILE A 57 3.24 4.85 -14.07
C ILE A 57 3.04 6.37 -13.94
N SER A 58 4.01 7.11 -13.38
CA SER A 58 3.91 8.58 -13.28
C SER A 58 3.86 9.26 -14.65
N ASP A 59 4.59 8.71 -15.64
CA ASP A 59 4.59 9.18 -17.03
C ASP A 59 3.34 8.73 -17.82
N ARG A 60 2.38 8.02 -17.20
CA ARG A 60 1.20 7.43 -17.85
C ARG A 60 1.53 6.44 -18.99
N LYS A 61 2.66 5.75 -18.87
CA LYS A 61 3.12 4.69 -19.78
C LYS A 61 2.83 3.32 -19.16
N PHE A 62 1.58 2.90 -19.24
CA PHE A 62 1.11 1.71 -18.54
C PHE A 62 1.42 0.38 -19.23
N GLN A 63 1.67 0.41 -20.54
CA GLN A 63 1.86 -0.80 -21.35
C GLN A 63 3.02 -1.64 -20.82
N GLY A 64 2.73 -2.91 -20.50
CA GLY A 64 3.72 -3.85 -19.94
C GLY A 64 4.09 -3.64 -18.47
N CYS A 65 3.44 -2.69 -17.77
CA CYS A 65 3.71 -2.42 -16.36
C CYS A 65 2.56 -2.82 -15.42
N LEU A 66 1.33 -2.90 -15.93
CA LEU A 66 0.15 -3.24 -15.13
C LEU A 66 -0.15 -4.74 -15.15
N MET A 67 -0.62 -5.25 -14.02
CA MET A 67 -0.92 -6.65 -13.77
C MET A 67 -2.25 -6.80 -13.01
N ASN A 68 -2.86 -7.98 -13.13
CA ASN A 68 -4.02 -8.40 -12.34
C ASN A 68 -3.60 -8.98 -10.96
N SER A 69 -4.56 -9.48 -10.19
CA SER A 69 -4.36 -10.09 -8.86
C SER A 69 -3.49 -11.35 -8.89
N ASP A 70 -3.50 -12.09 -10.00
CA ASP A 70 -2.65 -13.27 -10.23
C ASP A 70 -1.20 -12.92 -10.63
N LEU A 71 -0.87 -11.63 -10.73
CA LEU A 71 0.41 -11.11 -11.22
C LEU A 71 0.66 -11.40 -12.71
N ASP A 72 -0.40 -11.66 -13.47
CA ASP A 72 -0.37 -11.75 -14.93
C ASP A 72 -0.57 -10.36 -15.56
N PRO A 73 -0.05 -10.12 -16.78
CA PRO A 73 -0.22 -8.84 -17.47
C PRO A 73 -1.68 -8.42 -17.62
N ALA A 74 -1.99 -7.17 -17.31
CA ALA A 74 -3.34 -6.62 -17.42
C ALA A 74 -3.79 -6.51 -18.91
N PRO A 75 -5.08 -6.76 -19.23
CA PRO A 75 -5.60 -6.60 -20.59
C PRO A 75 -5.47 -5.17 -21.12
N GLU A 76 -5.08 -5.01 -22.38
CA GLU A 76 -4.87 -3.69 -23.01
C GLU A 76 -6.13 -2.79 -22.98
N THR A 77 -7.32 -3.40 -23.04
CA THR A 77 -8.60 -2.69 -22.94
C THR A 77 -8.79 -1.99 -21.59
N GLU A 78 -8.35 -2.62 -20.50
CA GLU A 78 -8.42 -2.01 -19.15
C GLU A 78 -7.37 -0.92 -18.98
N VAL A 79 -6.19 -1.12 -19.57
CA VAL A 79 -5.11 -0.14 -19.55
C VAL A 79 -5.52 1.16 -20.27
N SER A 80 -6.22 1.05 -21.39
CA SER A 80 -6.61 2.18 -22.23
C SER A 80 -7.66 3.11 -21.61
N SER A 81 -8.38 2.67 -20.57
CA SER A 81 -9.47 3.43 -19.94
C SER A 81 -9.03 4.25 -18.72
N ILE A 82 -7.75 4.20 -18.34
CA ILE A 82 -7.22 4.87 -17.15
C ILE A 82 -7.04 6.38 -17.39
N ASP A 83 -8.00 7.18 -16.90
CA ASP A 83 -7.90 8.65 -16.90
C ASP A 83 -7.33 9.20 -15.57
N LYS A 84 -7.85 8.73 -14.45
CA LYS A 84 -7.47 9.12 -13.08
C LYS A 84 -7.20 7.88 -12.25
N PHE A 85 -6.14 7.94 -11.44
CA PHE A 85 -5.75 6.85 -10.57
C PHE A 85 -5.06 7.40 -9.33
N PHE A 86 -5.10 6.59 -8.27
CA PHE A 86 -4.27 6.73 -7.10
C PHE A 86 -3.29 5.57 -7.04
N ILE A 87 -2.24 5.73 -6.25
CA ILE A 87 -1.26 4.68 -5.99
C ILE A 87 -1.39 4.27 -4.52
N ALA A 88 -1.55 2.97 -4.28
CA ALA A 88 -1.53 2.41 -2.94
C ALA A 88 -0.24 1.60 -2.74
N GLU A 89 0.46 1.82 -1.64
CA GLU A 89 1.65 1.02 -1.30
C GLU A 89 1.72 0.69 0.19
N PHE A 90 2.22 -0.51 0.50
CA PHE A 90 2.70 -0.81 1.86
C PHE A 90 4.10 -0.22 2.02
N GLY A 91 4.22 0.76 2.92
CA GLY A 91 5.43 1.53 3.15
C GLY A 91 5.38 2.25 4.48
N HIS A 92 5.90 3.48 4.54
CA HIS A 92 5.88 4.31 5.73
C HIS A 92 5.16 5.62 5.43
N VAL A 93 4.43 6.13 6.43
CA VAL A 93 3.80 7.45 6.33
C VAL A 93 4.90 8.52 6.30
N GLU A 94 4.83 9.43 5.35
CA GLU A 94 5.72 10.59 5.29
C GLU A 94 5.33 11.60 6.38
N PRO A 95 6.31 12.19 7.11
CA PRO A 95 6.03 13.31 7.98
C PRO A 95 5.50 14.46 7.13
N SER A 96 4.31 14.95 7.43
CA SER A 96 3.80 16.16 6.82
C SER A 96 4.30 17.40 7.59
N ASP A 97 4.47 18.54 6.89
CA ASP A 97 5.21 19.73 7.36
C ASP A 97 4.60 20.47 8.57
N GLU A 98 3.40 20.11 9.01
CA GLU A 98 2.79 20.58 10.24
C GLU A 98 2.68 19.39 11.21
N LYS A 99 2.65 19.63 12.52
CA LYS A 99 2.51 18.53 13.49
C LYS A 99 1.07 18.00 13.42
N TYR A 100 0.79 17.00 12.57
CA TYR A 100 -0.59 16.65 12.22
C TYR A 100 -1.25 15.64 13.16
N PHE A 101 -2.08 16.20 14.02
CA PHE A 101 -3.36 15.63 14.46
C PHE A 101 -4.30 15.51 13.25
N THR A 102 -4.98 14.35 13.07
CA THR A 102 -6.43 14.16 12.84
C THR A 102 -6.74 12.88 12.05
N HIS A 103 -7.45 11.91 12.64
CA HIS A 103 -8.80 11.48 12.23
C HIS A 103 -9.22 10.23 13.04
N TYR A 104 -10.52 10.06 13.23
CA TYR A 104 -11.12 8.96 13.98
C TYR A 104 -11.00 7.66 13.18
N SER A 105 -10.16 6.71 13.62
CA SER A 105 -10.28 5.33 13.16
C SER A 105 -11.30 4.63 14.03
N LEU A 106 -12.43 4.21 13.44
CA LEU A 106 -13.31 3.22 14.06
C LEU A 106 -12.54 1.90 14.09
N GLU A 107 -12.00 1.54 15.26
CA GLU A 107 -11.46 0.20 15.47
C GLU A 107 -12.58 -0.68 16.03
N ASN A 108 -13.00 -1.68 15.25
CA ASN A 108 -13.84 -2.76 15.73
C ASN A 108 -12.97 -3.75 16.52
N ASP A 109 -13.11 -3.76 17.83
CA ASP A 109 -12.77 -4.92 18.68
C ASP A 109 -14.07 -5.68 19.03
N GLU A 110 -13.97 -6.94 19.44
CA GLU A 110 -15.12 -7.82 19.79
C GLU A 110 -15.99 -7.28 20.95
N GLU A 111 -15.66 -6.10 21.50
CA GLU A 111 -16.35 -5.42 22.61
C GLU A 111 -17.07 -4.12 22.21
N GLY A 112 -17.11 -3.76 20.91
CA GLY A 112 -17.88 -2.63 20.37
C GLY A 112 -17.05 -1.40 20.01
N ASP A 113 -17.61 -0.50 19.19
CA ASP A 113 -16.90 0.65 18.60
C ASP A 113 -16.17 1.51 19.65
N LYS A 114 -14.83 1.47 19.66
CA LYS A 114 -14.01 2.39 20.48
C LYS A 114 -13.41 3.48 19.60
N GLU A 115 -13.78 4.73 19.89
CA GLU A 115 -13.04 5.91 19.38
C GLU A 115 -11.62 5.88 19.95
N ILE A 116 -10.62 5.56 19.12
CA ILE A 116 -9.23 5.67 19.53
C ILE A 116 -8.66 7.02 19.10
N ARG A 117 -8.45 7.92 20.07
CA ARG A 117 -7.69 9.16 19.89
C ARG A 117 -6.20 8.85 20.06
N THR A 118 -5.43 8.85 18.97
CA THR A 118 -3.96 8.74 19.07
C THR A 118 -3.29 10.08 18.74
N ASN A 119 -2.74 10.73 19.77
CA ASN A 119 -1.84 11.87 19.68
C ASN A 119 -0.40 11.36 19.78
N TYR A 120 0.45 11.52 18.76
CA TYR A 120 1.88 11.22 18.91
C TYR A 120 2.79 12.12 18.10
N GLY A 121 3.60 12.91 18.83
CA GLY A 121 4.94 13.28 18.40
C GLY A 121 5.91 12.15 18.75
N GLY A 122 6.54 11.56 17.73
CA GLY A 122 7.51 10.49 17.86
C GLY A 122 8.73 10.79 16.98
N ASP A 123 9.90 10.73 17.60
CA ASP A 123 11.21 11.14 17.11
C ASP A 123 11.86 10.07 16.21
N THR A 124 11.21 9.73 15.10
CA THR A 124 11.83 8.92 14.04
C THR A 124 11.66 9.61 12.70
N GLU A 125 12.78 9.91 12.03
CA GLU A 125 12.81 10.47 10.66
C GLU A 125 12.03 9.63 9.64
N ILE A 126 11.73 8.37 9.98
CA ILE A 126 10.87 7.44 9.23
C ILE A 126 9.54 7.33 9.97
N GLY A 127 8.42 7.67 9.32
CA GLY A 127 7.09 7.55 9.92
C GLY A 127 6.63 6.10 10.07
N ALA A 128 5.43 5.90 10.63
CA ALA A 128 4.93 4.56 10.96
C ALA A 128 4.65 3.72 9.70
N ALA A 129 4.90 2.40 9.78
CA ALA A 129 4.55 1.46 8.71
C ALA A 129 3.04 1.41 8.48
N ALA A 130 2.62 1.51 7.22
CA ALA A 130 1.23 1.68 6.81
C ALA A 130 0.99 1.23 5.35
N LEU A 131 -0.28 0.99 5.02
CA LEU A 131 -0.79 1.14 3.66
C LEU A 131 -1.04 2.63 3.43
N VAL A 132 -0.42 3.21 2.39
CA VAL A 132 -0.45 4.65 2.09
C VAL A 132 -1.03 4.87 0.70
N ILE A 133 -1.90 5.89 0.57
CA ILE A 133 -2.48 6.34 -0.69
C ILE A 133 -1.77 7.61 -1.16
N ARG A 134 -1.38 7.62 -2.44
CA ARG A 134 -0.64 8.68 -3.12
C ARG A 134 -1.38 9.12 -4.38
N ASP A 135 -1.10 10.35 -4.80
CA ASP A 135 -1.50 10.81 -6.13
C ASP A 135 -0.66 10.16 -7.24
N ALA A 136 -1.02 10.45 -8.50
CA ALA A 136 -0.32 9.94 -9.69
C ALA A 136 1.17 10.36 -9.77
N GLY A 137 1.56 11.40 -9.04
CA GLY A 137 2.93 11.88 -8.90
C GLY A 137 3.70 11.24 -7.73
N PHE A 138 3.16 10.18 -7.12
CA PHE A 138 3.70 9.51 -5.94
C PHE A 138 3.78 10.41 -4.69
N LYS A 139 3.04 11.52 -4.65
CA LYS A 139 2.97 12.36 -3.45
C LYS A 139 1.90 11.81 -2.50
N GLN A 140 2.25 11.65 -1.22
CA GLN A 140 1.29 11.24 -0.20
C GLN A 140 0.13 12.24 -0.13
N LEU A 141 -1.10 11.72 -0.14
CA LEU A 141 -2.29 12.54 0.08
C LEU A 141 -2.34 13.06 1.53
N GLN A 142 -3.19 14.04 1.80
CA GLN A 142 -3.38 14.63 3.13
C GLN A 142 -4.87 14.67 3.46
N ASP A 143 -5.17 14.95 4.73
CA ASP A 143 -6.54 15.17 5.20
C ASP A 143 -7.28 16.22 4.35
N PRO A 144 -8.62 16.11 4.23
CA PRO A 144 -9.53 15.18 4.91
C PRO A 144 -9.72 13.83 4.20
N PHE A 145 -9.03 13.55 3.10
CA PHE A 145 -9.16 12.29 2.37
C PHE A 145 -8.43 11.15 3.12
N PRO A 146 -9.04 9.96 3.32
CA PRO A 146 -8.36 8.85 3.97
C PRO A 146 -7.11 8.41 3.19
N PHE A 147 -5.93 8.70 3.74
CA PHE A 147 -4.67 8.51 3.00
C PHE A 147 -3.75 7.43 3.59
N HIS A 148 -4.02 6.89 4.78
CA HIS A 148 -3.21 5.81 5.33
C HIS A 148 -3.95 4.91 6.33
N VAL A 149 -3.49 3.66 6.46
CA VAL A 149 -3.86 2.73 7.54
C VAL A 149 -2.60 2.05 8.05
N ARG A 150 -2.30 2.19 9.35
CA ARG A 150 -1.09 1.60 9.95
C ARG A 150 -1.14 0.07 9.95
N THR A 151 -0.02 -0.56 9.61
CA THR A 151 0.17 -2.03 9.71
C THR A 151 0.58 -2.46 11.12
N ARG A 152 1.07 -1.53 11.95
CA ARG A 152 1.62 -1.82 13.29
C ARG A 152 2.80 -2.80 13.23
N GLU A 153 3.56 -2.80 12.12
CA GLU A 153 4.81 -3.56 12.03
C GLU A 153 5.79 -3.15 13.15
N GLY A 154 6.54 -4.13 13.66
CA GLY A 154 7.42 -3.94 14.82
C GLY A 154 6.76 -4.12 16.19
N LEU A 155 5.42 -4.25 16.25
CA LEU A 155 4.69 -4.59 17.49
C LEU A 155 4.30 -6.08 17.52
N PRO A 156 4.08 -6.69 18.72
CA PRO A 156 3.66 -8.08 18.85
C PRO A 156 2.33 -8.40 18.16
N TRP A 157 1.47 -7.40 18.01
CA TRP A 157 0.14 -7.47 17.40
C TRP A 157 0.10 -6.74 16.05
N LYS A 158 1.00 -7.12 15.13
CA LYS A 158 0.96 -6.58 13.76
C LYS A 158 -0.37 -6.91 13.08
N ARG A 159 -0.88 -5.96 12.31
CA ARG A 159 -2.07 -6.13 11.47
C ARG A 159 -1.66 -6.89 10.20
N SER A 160 -2.50 -7.83 9.75
CA SER A 160 -2.29 -8.49 8.46
C SER A 160 -2.51 -7.50 7.31
N LYS A 161 -1.99 -7.82 6.11
CA LYS A 161 -2.26 -7.01 4.92
C LYS A 161 -3.75 -6.99 4.59
N ALA A 162 -4.42 -8.14 4.65
CA ALA A 162 -5.87 -8.26 4.48
C ALA A 162 -6.65 -7.30 5.39
N LYS A 163 -6.38 -7.31 6.70
CA LYS A 163 -7.07 -6.41 7.64
C LYS A 163 -6.74 -4.94 7.40
N THR A 164 -5.51 -4.64 6.96
CA THR A 164 -5.11 -3.26 6.63
C THR A 164 -5.87 -2.73 5.42
N VAL A 165 -6.03 -3.57 4.38
CA VAL A 165 -6.81 -3.26 3.18
C VAL A 165 -8.30 -3.12 3.51
N GLU A 166 -8.86 -4.04 4.29
CA GLU A 166 -10.27 -4.00 4.72
C GLU A 166 -10.62 -2.67 5.42
N ILE A 167 -9.76 -2.23 6.36
CA ILE A 167 -9.95 -0.95 7.06
C ILE A 167 -9.81 0.23 6.09
N MET A 168 -8.85 0.19 5.15
CA MET A 168 -8.70 1.24 4.15
C MET A 168 -9.97 1.36 3.29
N ASN A 169 -10.50 0.24 2.82
CA ASN A 169 -11.72 0.18 2.02
C ASN A 169 -12.91 0.78 2.78
N ALA A 170 -13.10 0.39 4.04
CA ALA A 170 -14.15 0.93 4.90
C ALA A 170 -14.01 2.46 5.11
N ASN A 171 -12.78 2.96 5.32
CA ASN A 171 -12.52 4.40 5.47
C ASN A 171 -12.87 5.18 4.20
N LEU A 172 -12.52 4.66 3.02
CA LEU A 172 -12.80 5.29 1.73
C LEU A 172 -14.32 5.37 1.45
N HIS A 173 -15.06 4.29 1.70
CA HIS A 173 -16.53 4.29 1.60
C HIS A 173 -17.15 5.29 2.58
N SER A 174 -16.72 5.26 3.85
CA SER A 174 -17.21 6.19 4.88
C SER A 174 -16.95 7.66 4.51
N TYR A 175 -15.79 7.96 3.91
CA TYR A 175 -15.50 9.31 3.44
C TYR A 175 -16.46 9.74 2.32
N LEU A 176 -16.73 8.85 1.36
CA LEU A 176 -17.63 9.15 0.25
C LEU A 176 -19.08 9.41 0.74
N GLU A 177 -19.57 8.60 1.67
CA GLU A 177 -20.92 8.74 2.24
C GLU A 177 -21.11 10.03 3.04
N ASN A 178 -20.06 10.50 3.73
CA ASN A 178 -20.11 11.68 4.60
C ASN A 178 -19.69 12.99 3.90
N SER A 179 -19.33 12.96 2.61
CA SER A 179 -18.85 14.13 1.86
C SER A 179 -19.98 15.00 1.25
N HIS A 180 -21.19 14.98 1.83
CA HIS A 180 -22.38 15.70 1.36
C HIS A 180 -22.77 16.88 2.23
#